data_AF-A0AAV1JDF2-F1
#
_entry.id   AF-A0AAV1JDF2-F1
#
_cell.length_a   1.000
_cell.length_b   1.000
_cell.length_c   1.000
_cell.angle_alpha   90.00
_cell.angle_beta   90.00
_cell.angle_gamma   90.00
#
_symmetry.space_group_name_H-M   'P 1'
#
loop_
_entity.id
_entity.type
_entity.pdbx_description
1 polymer ?
#
loop_
_entity_poly.entity_id
_entity_poly.type
_entity_poly.pdbx_seq_one_letter_code
_entity_poly.pdbx_strand_id
1 'polypeptide(L)'
;MSLPGSPRNSSSVPVVGSAESLVTRVLTEQGLGEYCDPEFVRNTSREMQEALDMTQEQMDRAAHQLMVQERNIKHAQNQPTQVGDILARQHHPFHQPAAPQPLKRL
;
A
#
# COMPACT_ATOMS: atom_id res chain seq x y z
N MET A 1 24.03 35.13 29.04
CA MET A 1 22.67 35.04 29.58
C MET A 1 21.79 34.53 28.44
N SER A 2 21.48 33.24 28.37
CA SER A 2 20.66 32.67 27.29
C SER A 2 19.31 32.30 27.88
N LEU A 3 18.23 32.86 27.34
CA LEU A 3 16.85 32.59 27.78
C LEU A 3 16.44 31.18 27.31
N PRO A 4 16.03 30.25 28.20
CA PRO A 4 15.39 29.01 27.83
C PRO A 4 13.87 29.22 27.85
N GLY A 5 13.23 29.25 26.69
CA GLY A 5 11.78 29.41 26.64
C GLY A 5 11.21 29.68 25.26
N SER A 6 11.47 28.79 24.29
CA SER A 6 10.59 28.70 23.13
C SER A 6 9.74 27.44 23.29
N PRO A 7 8.40 27.54 23.31
CA PRO A 7 7.56 26.36 23.35
C PRO A 7 7.89 25.53 22.12
N ARG A 8 8.38 24.30 22.35
CA ARG A 8 8.60 23.32 21.29
C ARG A 8 7.25 23.13 20.62
N ASN A 9 7.11 23.66 19.40
CA ASN A 9 5.96 23.50 18.54
C ASN A 9 5.44 22.07 18.74
N SER A 10 4.26 21.94 19.35
CA SER A 10 3.59 20.66 19.48
C SER A 10 3.11 20.29 18.09
N SER A 11 4.04 19.91 17.22
CA SER A 11 3.77 19.29 15.95
C SER A 11 3.07 17.99 16.29
N SER A 12 1.74 18.04 16.30
CA SER A 12 0.88 16.88 16.28
C SER A 12 1.47 15.94 15.24
N VAL A 13 2.02 14.83 15.70
CA VAL A 13 2.64 13.86 14.79
C VAL A 13 1.51 13.40 13.87
N PRO A 14 1.62 13.57 12.54
CA PRO A 14 0.53 13.23 11.65
C PRO A 14 0.18 11.75 11.86
N VAL A 15 -1.08 11.50 12.20
CA VAL A 15 -1.58 10.14 12.44
C VAL A 15 -1.50 9.39 11.13
N VAL A 16 -0.78 8.26 11.10
CA VAL A 16 -0.60 7.46 9.89
C VAL A 16 -1.97 7.13 9.28
N GLY A 17 -2.18 7.57 8.03
CA GLY A 17 -3.45 7.40 7.30
C GLY A 17 -4.38 8.61 7.33
N SER A 18 -4.00 9.72 7.95
CA SER A 18 -4.71 11.00 7.84
C SER A 18 -4.55 11.65 6.46
N ALA A 19 -5.39 12.64 6.17
CA ALA A 19 -5.27 13.51 5.01
C ALA A 19 -3.88 14.15 4.92
N GLU A 20 -3.36 14.69 6.02
CA GLU A 20 -2.03 15.31 6.09
C GLU A 20 -0.91 14.31 5.79
N SER A 21 -1.05 13.05 6.24
CA SER A 21 -0.10 11.99 5.93
C SER A 21 -0.08 11.67 4.44
N LEU A 22 -1.26 11.63 3.80
CA LEU A 22 -1.36 11.42 2.35
C LEU A 22 -0.74 12.58 1.57
N VAL A 23 -1.04 13.83 1.94
CA VAL A 23 -0.47 15.03 1.29
C VAL A 23 1.06 15.04 1.41
N THR A 24 1.57 14.86 2.63
CA THR A 24 3.02 14.80 2.88
C THR A 24 3.70 13.74 2.02
N ARG A 25 3.08 12.56 1.93
CA ARG A 25 3.62 11.45 1.14
C ARG A 25 3.64 11.77 -0.35
N VAL A 26 2.54 12.28 -0.91
CA VAL A 26 2.48 12.66 -2.33
C VAL A 26 3.51 13.74 -2.64
N LEU A 27 3.62 14.78 -1.81
CA LEU A 27 4.62 15.83 -2.00
C LEU A 27 6.05 15.26 -1.98
N THR A 28 6.34 14.33 -1.06
CA THR A 28 7.65 13.67 -0.97
C THR A 28 7.92 12.82 -2.21
N GLU A 29 6.94 12.01 -2.67
CA GLU A 29 7.06 11.15 -3.85
C GLU A 29 7.27 11.94 -5.15
N GLN A 30 6.74 13.16 -5.22
CA GLN A 30 6.92 14.07 -6.35
C GLN A 30 8.18 14.94 -6.26
N GLY A 31 9.02 14.77 -5.22
CA GLY A 31 10.23 15.57 -5.02
C GLY A 31 9.97 17.00 -4.54
N LEU A 32 8.79 17.25 -3.96
CA LEU A 32 8.38 18.57 -3.47
C LEU A 32 8.48 18.70 -1.94
N GLY A 33 8.72 17.60 -1.22
CA GLY A 33 8.67 17.57 0.25
C GLY A 33 9.63 18.54 0.95
N GLU A 34 10.78 18.83 0.36
CA GLU A 34 11.77 19.78 0.90
C GLU A 34 11.40 21.26 0.71
N TYR A 35 10.42 21.55 -0.14
CA TYR A 35 9.92 22.91 -0.40
C TYR A 35 8.63 23.24 0.35
N CYS A 36 8.02 22.25 1.01
CA CYS A 36 6.75 22.39 1.69
C CYS A 36 6.96 22.35 3.21
N ASP A 37 6.48 23.39 3.90
CA ASP A 37 6.47 23.41 5.35
C ASP A 37 5.20 22.70 5.92
N PRO A 38 5.14 22.46 7.24
CA PRO A 38 3.97 21.85 7.84
C PRO A 38 2.68 22.67 7.71
N GLU A 39 2.76 23.98 7.51
CA GLU A 39 1.59 24.84 7.32
C GLU A 39 0.98 24.64 5.95
N PHE A 40 1.81 24.52 4.91
CA PHE A 40 1.40 24.17 3.56
C PHE A 40 0.61 22.87 3.54
N VAL A 41 1.08 21.83 4.24
CA VAL A 41 0.39 20.53 4.33
C VAL A 41 -0.99 20.66 5.00
N ARG A 42 -1.08 21.41 6.10
CA ARG A 42 -2.36 21.65 6.80
C ARG A 42 -3.33 22.44 5.95
N ASN A 43 -2.86 23.50 5.30
CA ASN A 43 -3.69 24.33 4.43
C ASN A 43 -4.18 23.54 3.23
N THR A 44 -3.30 22.79 2.55
CA THR A 44 -3.69 21.92 1.44
C THR A 44 -4.73 20.89 1.88
N SER A 45 -4.53 20.25 3.05
CA SER A 45 -5.49 19.27 3.59
C SER A 45 -6.85 19.90 3.89
N ARG A 46 -6.88 21.15 4.36
CA ARG A 46 -8.11 21.92 4.57
C ARG A 46 -8.76 22.36 3.26
N GLU A 47 -7.99 22.89 2.32
CA GLU A 47 -8.48 23.30 1.00
C GLU A 47 -9.13 22.14 0.26
N MET A 48 -8.57 20.92 0.36
CA MET A 48 -9.21 19.72 -0.20
C MET A 48 -10.54 19.39 0.48
N GLN A 49 -10.63 19.53 1.81
CA GLN A 49 -11.88 19.34 2.55
C GLN A 49 -12.94 20.35 2.09
N GLU A 50 -12.57 21.62 1.98
CA GLU A 50 -13.46 22.70 1.56
C GLU A 50 -13.89 22.55 0.09
N ALA A 51 -12.94 22.24 -0.80
CA ALA A 51 -13.22 22.08 -2.23
C ALA A 51 -14.07 20.85 -2.56
N LEU A 52 -13.96 19.80 -1.75
CA LEU A 52 -14.72 18.54 -1.92
C LEU A 52 -15.96 18.46 -1.02
N ASP A 53 -16.24 19.49 -0.22
CA ASP A 53 -17.30 19.50 0.80
C ASP A 53 -17.25 18.24 1.69
N MET A 54 -16.04 17.89 2.13
CA MET A 54 -15.77 16.72 2.96
C MET A 54 -15.44 17.16 4.38
N THR A 55 -16.03 16.49 5.35
CA THR A 55 -15.59 16.62 6.74
C THR A 55 -14.17 16.06 6.92
N GLN A 56 -13.46 16.52 7.94
CA GLN A 56 -12.12 16.01 8.28
C GLN A 56 -12.10 14.49 8.41
N GLU A 57 -13.09 13.90 9.09
CA GLU A 57 -13.17 12.46 9.28
C GLU A 57 -13.39 11.71 7.95
N GLN A 58 -14.23 12.24 7.06
CA GLN A 58 -14.44 11.65 5.73
C GLN A 58 -13.15 11.72 4.90
N MET A 59 -12.44 12.85 4.94
CA MET A 59 -11.18 13.04 4.24
C MET A 59 -10.11 12.08 4.77
N ASP A 60 -9.99 11.92 6.09
CA ASP A 60 -9.05 10.99 6.72
C ASP A 60 -9.37 9.53 6.34
N ARG A 61 -10.64 9.12 6.34
CA ARG A 61 -11.04 7.78 5.89
C ARG A 61 -10.71 7.56 4.40
N ALA A 62 -10.98 8.55 3.56
CA ALA A 62 -10.67 8.48 2.13
C ALA A 62 -9.14 8.37 1.91
N ALA A 63 -8.36 9.19 2.63
CA ALA A 63 -6.90 9.16 2.57
C ALA A 63 -6.35 7.80 2.97
N HIS A 64 -6.84 7.23 4.08
CA HIS A 64 -6.45 5.90 4.54
C HIS A 64 -6.75 4.82 3.48
N GLN A 65 -7.95 4.85 2.89
CA GLN A 65 -8.34 3.89 1.84
C GLN A 65 -7.44 3.95 0.61
N LEU A 66 -7.11 5.15 0.15
CA LEU A 66 -6.20 5.35 -0.98
C LEU A 66 -4.81 4.76 -0.71
N MET A 67 -4.24 5.02 0.47
CA MET A 67 -2.93 4.49 0.85
C MET A 67 -2.93 2.96 0.96
N VAL A 68 -4.01 2.35 1.49
CA VAL A 68 -4.14 0.89 1.56
C VAL A 68 -4.29 0.29 0.17
N GLN A 69 -5.16 0.85 -0.67
CA GLN A 69 -5.40 0.39 -2.02
C GLN A 69 -4.12 0.40 -2.86
N GLU A 70 -3.33 1.46 -2.78
CA GLU A 70 -2.07 1.57 -3.51
C GLU A 70 -1.05 0.51 -3.08
N ARG A 71 -0.92 0.23 -1.77
CA ARG A 71 -0.08 -0.89 -1.29
C ARG A 71 -0.54 -2.22 -1.89
N ASN A 72 -1.85 -2.48 -1.87
CA ASN A 72 -2.41 -3.72 -2.43
C ASN A 72 -2.10 -3.86 -3.93
N ILE A 73 -2.20 -2.77 -4.70
CA ILE A 73 -1.85 -2.75 -6.13
C ILE A 73 -0.37 -3.06 -6.33
N LYS A 74 0.52 -2.42 -5.55
CA LYS A 74 1.98 -2.69 -5.61
C LYS A 74 2.30 -4.15 -5.27
N HIS A 75 1.63 -4.73 -4.29
CA HIS A 75 1.79 -6.16 -3.95
C HIS A 75 1.28 -7.08 -5.06
N ALA A 76 0.14 -6.77 -5.68
CA ALA A 76 -0.40 -7.55 -6.79
C ALA A 76 0.48 -7.50 -8.04
N GLN A 77 1.04 -6.33 -8.36
CA GLN A 77 1.97 -6.15 -9.50
C GLN A 77 3.31 -6.87 -9.28
N ASN A 78 3.76 -6.99 -8.04
CA ASN A 78 5.01 -7.69 -7.70
C ASN A 78 4.86 -9.21 -7.58
N GLN A 79 3.67 -9.78 -7.79
CA GLN A 79 3.53 -11.24 -7.87
C GLN A 79 3.98 -11.75 -9.24
N PRO A 80 5.00 -12.61 -9.33
CA PRO A 80 5.31 -13.29 -10.58
C PRO A 80 4.07 -14.10 -11.00
N THR A 81 3.58 -13.85 -12.21
CA THR A 81 2.50 -14.66 -12.80
C THR A 81 2.92 -16.12 -12.71
N GLN A 82 2.19 -16.93 -11.92
CA GLN A 82 2.44 -18.37 -11.78
C GLN A 82 2.01 -19.14 -13.04
N VAL A 83 2.44 -18.69 -14.23
CA VAL A 83 2.27 -19.44 -15.49
C VAL A 83 3.09 -20.75 -15.51
N GLY A 84 4.01 -20.94 -14.56
CA GLY A 84 4.79 -22.17 -14.40
C GLY A 84 4.01 -23.37 -13.83
N ASP A 85 2.93 -23.15 -13.07
CA ASP A 85 2.20 -24.24 -12.40
C ASP A 85 1.25 -25.00 -13.35
N ILE A 86 0.80 -24.37 -14.45
CA ILE A 86 -0.18 -24.97 -15.36
C ILE A 86 0.45 -26.08 -16.20
N LEU A 87 1.75 -25.98 -16.52
CA LEU A 87 2.50 -27.00 -17.27
C LEU A 87 3.09 -28.08 -16.35
N ALA A 88 3.50 -27.74 -15.13
CA ALA A 88 4.03 -28.69 -14.16
C ALA A 88 2.96 -29.69 -13.67
N ARG A 89 1.68 -29.29 -13.66
CA ARG A 89 0.56 -30.17 -13.34
C ARG A 89 0.26 -31.25 -14.40
N GLN A 90 0.98 -31.26 -15.53
CA GLN A 90 0.77 -32.27 -16.58
C GLN A 90 1.77 -33.44 -16.50
N HIS A 91 2.84 -33.33 -15.70
CA HIS A 91 3.84 -34.39 -15.52
C HIS A 91 3.74 -35.01 -14.12
N HIS A 92 2.84 -35.99 -13.96
CA HIS A 92 2.72 -36.78 -12.73
C HIS A 92 3.51 -38.10 -12.88
N PRO A 93 4.43 -38.47 -11.97
CA PRO A 93 5.31 -39.64 -12.14
C PRO A 93 4.64 -41.02 -11.95
N PHE A 94 3.34 -41.09 -11.67
CA PHE A 94 2.68 -42.30 -11.17
C PHE A 94 1.71 -43.00 -12.14
N HIS A 95 1.77 -42.74 -13.45
CA HIS A 95 1.04 -43.54 -14.44
C HIS A 95 1.99 -44.41 -15.26
N GLN A 96 2.26 -45.61 -14.75
CA GLN A 96 2.84 -46.71 -15.53
C GLN A 96 1.67 -47.54 -16.10
N PRO A 97 1.54 -47.72 -17.43
CA PRO A 97 0.47 -48.54 -17.99
C PRO A 97 0.71 -50.01 -17.61
N ALA A 98 -0.32 -50.66 -17.08
CA ALA A 98 -0.25 -52.03 -16.59
C ALA A 98 0.16 -53.01 -17.70
N ALA A 99 1.24 -53.77 -17.48
CA ALA A 99 1.64 -54.85 -18.36
C ALA A 99 0.79 -56.12 -18.11
N PRO A 100 0.42 -56.88 -19.17
CA PRO A 100 -0.42 -58.07 -19.03
C PRO A 100 0.39 -59.24 -18.47
N GLN A 101 -0.04 -59.80 -17.32
CA GLN A 101 0.58 -60.95 -16.67
C GLN A 101 0.07 -62.27 -17.30
N PRO A 102 0.94 -63.23 -17.67
CA PRO A 102 0.50 -64.47 -18.30
C PRO A 102 -0.04 -65.49 -17.28
N LEU A 103 -1.23 -66.04 -17.57
CA LEU A 103 -1.82 -67.18 -16.85
C LEU A 103 -0.99 -68.45 -17.00
N LYS A 104 -0.61 -69.10 -15.89
CA LYS A 104 -0.52 -70.57 -15.76
C LYS A 104 -0.40 -70.95 -14.29
N ARG A 105 -0.84 -72.11 -13.79
CA ARG A 105 -1.93 -73.06 -14.07
C ARG A 105 -1.76 -74.11 -12.95
N LEU A 106 -2.83 -74.33 -12.17
CA LEU A 106 -3.10 -75.41 -11.20
C LEU A 106 -2.07 -75.69 -10.09
#